data_AF-A0A1B7LJ13-F1
#
_entry.id   AF-A0A1B7LJ13-F1
#
_cell.length_a   1.000
_cell.length_b   1.000
_cell.length_c   1.000
_cell.angle_alpha   90.00
_cell.angle_beta   90.00
_cell.angle_gamma   90.00
#
_symmetry.space_group_name_H-M   'P 1'
#
loop_
_entity.id
_entity.type
_entity.pdbx_description
1 polymer ?
#
loop_
_entity_poly.entity_id
_entity_poly.type
_entity_poly.pdbx_seq_one_letter_code
_entity_poly.pdbx_strand_id
1 'polypeptide(L)'
;MVDGVRPRPALARNVFRAFVVGGLIALIGQFLINFYQGRGLPLTEAGAAASATLVFLAALLTGLGIYDEIARFAGAGSIVPITGFANSMVAPAMEYRGEGLVLGVGARLFTIAGPVLVFGIVTAWAAALLYYFFR
;
A
#
# COMPACT_ATOMS: atom_id res chain seq x y z
N MET A 1 -31.69 11.18 -4.41
CA MET A 1 -31.65 12.53 -5.03
C MET A 1 -30.73 13.47 -4.22
N VAL A 2 -29.42 13.19 -4.11
CA VAL A 2 -28.45 14.10 -3.44
C VAL A 2 -27.11 14.21 -4.20
N ASP A 3 -27.05 13.78 -5.46
CA ASP A 3 -25.80 13.83 -6.24
C ASP A 3 -25.58 15.17 -6.96
N GLY A 4 -26.53 16.10 -6.87
CA GLY A 4 -26.51 17.38 -7.59
C GLY A 4 -25.78 18.55 -6.90
N VAL A 5 -25.31 18.38 -5.66
CA VAL A 5 -24.75 19.50 -4.84
C VAL A 5 -23.25 19.33 -4.54
N ARG A 6 -22.58 18.34 -5.16
CA ARG A 6 -21.12 18.19 -5.00
C ARG A 6 -20.41 19.02 -6.07
N PRO A 7 -19.58 20.02 -5.72
CA PRO A 7 -18.78 20.73 -6.71
C PRO A 7 -17.93 19.71 -7.47
N ARG A 8 -17.87 19.83 -8.80
CA ARG A 8 -17.07 18.92 -9.65
C ARG A 8 -15.65 18.86 -9.06
N PRO A 9 -15.15 17.67 -8.68
CA PRO A 9 -13.80 17.57 -8.14
C PRO A 9 -12.84 18.12 -9.18
N ALA A 10 -11.82 18.86 -8.72
CA ALA A 10 -10.78 19.40 -9.58
C ALA A 10 -9.92 18.26 -10.13
N LEU A 11 -10.43 17.56 -11.14
CA LEU A 11 -9.93 16.28 -11.63
C LEU A 11 -8.45 16.40 -12.03
N ALA A 12 -8.12 17.39 -12.85
CA ALA A 12 -6.75 17.65 -13.29
C ALA A 12 -5.78 17.88 -12.12
N ARG A 13 -6.21 18.64 -11.10
CA ARG A 13 -5.39 18.92 -9.91
C ARG A 13 -5.18 17.66 -9.07
N ASN A 14 -6.22 16.85 -8.88
CA ASN A 14 -6.15 15.63 -8.10
C ASN A 14 -5.30 14.56 -8.80
N VAL A 15 -5.47 14.43 -10.12
CA VAL A 15 -4.63 13.54 -10.95
C VAL A 15 -3.17 13.97 -10.90
N PHE A 16 -2.89 15.27 -11.06
CA PHE A 16 -1.52 15.77 -10.97
C PHE A 16 -0.88 15.50 -9.60
N ARG A 17 -1.60 15.78 -8.50
CA ARG A 17 -1.11 15.48 -7.14
C ARG A 17 -0.88 13.98 -6.94
N ALA A 18 -1.80 13.14 -7.39
CA ALA A 18 -1.68 11.69 -7.28
C ALA A 18 -0.47 11.17 -8.07
N PHE A 19 -0.27 11.67 -9.29
CA PHE A 19 0.89 11.34 -10.13
C PHE A 19 2.21 11.75 -9.46
N VAL A 20 2.30 12.99 -8.96
CA VAL A 20 3.53 13.48 -8.32
C VAL A 20 3.85 12.70 -7.06
N VAL A 21 2.88 12.50 -6.16
CA VAL A 21 3.15 11.79 -4.90
C VAL A 21 3.43 10.30 -5.15
N GLY A 22 2.64 9.63 -6.00
CA GLY A 22 2.88 8.24 -6.36
C GLY A 22 4.23 8.06 -7.05
N GLY A 23 4.59 8.98 -7.94
CA GLY A 23 5.89 9.02 -8.62
C GLY A 23 7.06 9.24 -7.65
N LEU A 24 6.90 10.12 -6.65
CA LEU A 24 7.92 10.32 -5.62
C LEU A 24 8.10 9.07 -4.75
N ILE A 25 7.02 8.40 -4.36
CA ILE A 25 7.11 7.13 -3.61
C ILE A 25 7.83 6.06 -4.45
N ALA A 26 7.49 5.95 -5.74
CA ALA A 26 8.16 5.02 -6.65
C ALA A 26 9.65 5.36 -6.83
N LEU A 27 10.00 6.64 -6.93
CA LEU A 27 11.38 7.11 -7.02
C LEU A 27 12.18 6.74 -5.76
N ILE A 28 11.60 6.92 -4.57
CA ILE A 28 12.21 6.49 -3.30
C ILE A 28 12.39 4.97 -3.28
N GLY A 29 11.39 4.22 -3.73
CA GLY A 29 11.50 2.76 -3.87
C GLY A 29 12.66 2.34 -4.78
N GLN A 30 12.75 2.94 -5.96
CA GLN A 30 13.85 2.67 -6.89
C GLN A 30 15.22 3.04 -6.30
N PHE A 31 15.31 4.17 -5.59
CA PHE A 31 16.51 4.58 -4.89
C PHE A 31 16.95 3.54 -3.84
N LEU A 32 16.01 3.03 -3.04
CA LEU A 32 16.29 1.99 -2.05
C LEU A 32 16.76 0.69 -2.70
N ILE A 33 16.12 0.26 -3.80
CA ILE A 33 16.54 -0.94 -4.54
C ILE A 33 17.97 -0.76 -5.05
N ASN A 34 18.30 0.39 -5.64
CA ASN A 34 19.64 0.68 -6.13
C ASN A 34 20.68 0.72 -4.98
N PHE A 35 20.30 1.29 -3.84
CA PHE A 35 21.14 1.33 -2.64
C PHE A 35 21.44 -0.05 -2.07
N TYR A 36 20.45 -0.96 -2.08
CA TYR A 36 20.63 -2.34 -1.64
C TYR A 36 21.43 -3.17 -2.65
N GLN A 37 21.17 -3.01 -3.96
CA GLN A 37 21.98 -3.63 -5.01
C GLN A 37 23.44 -3.16 -4.95
N GLY A 38 23.68 -1.87 -4.68
CA GLY A 38 25.02 -1.31 -4.49
C GLY A 38 25.76 -1.87 -3.27
N ARG A 39 25.06 -2.55 -2.35
CA ARG A 39 25.65 -3.32 -1.24
C ARG A 39 25.84 -4.80 -1.52
N GLY A 40 25.59 -5.23 -2.75
CA GLY A 40 25.78 -6.61 -3.19
C GLY A 40 24.56 -7.51 -3.02
N LEU A 41 23.38 -6.97 -2.69
CA LEU A 41 22.15 -7.76 -2.70
C LEU A 41 21.70 -8.03 -4.15
N PRO A 42 21.30 -9.26 -4.49
CA PRO A 42 20.68 -9.55 -5.78
C PRO A 42 19.34 -8.80 -5.90
N LEU A 43 18.90 -8.53 -7.13
CA LEU A 43 17.73 -7.70 -7.42
C LEU A 43 16.46 -8.11 -6.66
N THR A 44 16.22 -9.42 -6.52
CA THR A 44 15.07 -9.98 -5.80
C THR A 44 15.11 -9.63 -4.31
N GLU A 45 16.26 -9.82 -3.67
CA GLU A 45 16.45 -9.50 -2.25
C GLU A 45 16.48 -7.99 -2.01
N ALA A 46 17.10 -7.22 -2.91
CA ALA A 46 17.09 -5.76 -2.86
C ALA A 46 15.66 -5.20 -2.98
N GLY A 47 14.83 -5.78 -3.84
CA GLY A 47 13.41 -5.46 -3.96
C GLY A 47 12.62 -5.76 -2.69
N ALA A 48 12.86 -6.92 -2.07
CA ALA A 48 12.25 -7.28 -0.79
C ALA A 48 12.68 -6.33 0.34
N ALA A 49 13.97 -6.02 0.44
CA ALA A 49 14.52 -5.09 1.43
C ALA A 49 13.98 -3.66 1.26
N ALA A 50 13.89 -3.17 0.03
CA ALA A 50 13.29 -1.87 -0.28
C ALA A 50 11.80 -1.82 0.10
N SER A 51 11.06 -2.88 -0.23
CA SER A 51 9.64 -2.99 0.13
C SER A 51 9.45 -3.02 1.65
N ALA A 52 10.25 -3.80 2.37
CA ALA A 52 10.23 -3.85 3.84
C ALA A 52 10.54 -2.48 4.46
N THR A 53 11.53 -1.76 3.93
CA THR A 53 11.89 -0.41 4.37
C THR A 53 10.73 0.57 4.18
N LEU A 54 10.08 0.55 3.01
CA LEU A 54 8.92 1.40 2.71
C LEU A 54 7.72 1.09 3.61
N VAL A 55 7.44 -0.19 3.83
CA VAL A 55 6.36 -0.63 4.75
C VAL A 55 6.64 -0.16 6.17
N PHE A 56 7.88 -0.32 6.64
CA PHE A 56 8.28 0.15 7.98
C PHE A 56 8.13 1.67 8.11
N LEU A 57 8.63 2.45 7.16
CA LEU A 57 8.51 3.91 7.17
C LEU A 57 7.05 4.35 7.14
N ALA A 58 6.22 3.73 6.29
CA ALA A 58 4.80 4.03 6.23
C ALA A 58 4.07 3.68 7.53
N ALA A 59 4.37 2.52 8.13
CA ALA A 59 3.81 2.10 9.40
C ALA A 59 4.21 3.07 10.53
N LEU A 60 5.48 3.48 10.59
CA LEU A 60 5.98 4.44 11.57
C LEU A 60 5.31 5.80 11.41
N LEU A 61 5.28 6.34 10.18
CA LEU A 61 4.63 7.62 9.88
C LEU A 61 3.13 7.58 10.14
N THR A 62 2.47 6.43 9.94
CA THR A 62 1.05 6.24 10.30
C THR A 62 0.87 6.26 11.81
N GLY A 63 1.73 5.56 12.56
CA GLY A 63 1.70 5.59 14.03
C GLY A 63 1.94 6.98 14.62
N LEU A 64 2.70 7.83 13.92
CA LEU A 64 2.92 9.24 14.28
C LEU A 64 1.82 10.19 13.78
N GLY A 65 0.82 9.71 13.01
CA GLY A 65 -0.25 10.52 12.42
C GLY A 65 0.15 11.37 11.21
N ILE A 66 1.42 11.30 10.78
CA ILE A 66 1.94 12.11 9.66
C ILE A 66 1.49 11.53 8.31
N TYR A 67 1.44 10.19 8.20
CA TYR A 67 1.08 9.55 6.93
C TYR A 67 -0.36 9.86 6.51
N ASP A 68 -1.29 10.00 7.46
CA ASP A 68 -2.69 10.30 7.17
C ASP A 68 -2.85 11.70 6.55
N GLU A 69 -2.02 12.67 6.96
CA GLU A 69 -1.99 14.00 6.34
C GLU A 69 -1.43 13.97 4.92
N ILE A 70 -0.35 13.22 4.72
CA ILE A 70 0.23 12.96 3.39
C ILE A 70 -0.84 12.31 2.51
N ALA A 71 -1.56 11.32 3.04
CA ALA A 71 -2.56 10.59 2.30
C ALA A 71 -3.76 11.46 1.91
N ARG A 72 -4.22 12.34 2.80
CA ARG A 72 -5.27 13.31 2.52
C ARG A 72 -4.87 14.29 1.40
N PHE A 73 -3.61 14.69 1.34
CA PHE A 73 -3.10 15.58 0.28
C PHE A 73 -2.89 14.86 -1.06
N ALA A 74 -2.33 13.66 -1.01
CA ALA A 74 -1.93 12.86 -2.17
C ALA A 74 -3.12 12.14 -2.84
N GLY A 75 -4.18 11.84 -2.07
CA GLY A 75 -5.31 11.05 -2.53
C GLY A 75 -4.86 9.68 -3.03
N ALA A 76 -5.26 9.32 -4.26
CA ALA A 76 -4.91 8.03 -4.85
C ALA A 76 -3.39 7.77 -4.93
N GLY A 77 -2.56 8.82 -5.01
CA GLY A 77 -1.10 8.69 -5.16
C GLY A 77 -0.39 8.04 -3.96
N SER A 78 -0.95 8.15 -2.75
CA SER A 78 -0.41 7.50 -1.55
C SER A 78 -1.11 6.20 -1.18
N ILE A 79 -2.31 5.95 -1.74
CA ILE A 79 -3.14 4.77 -1.45
C ILE A 79 -2.72 3.59 -2.32
N VAL A 80 -2.37 3.84 -3.59
CA VAL A 80 -2.00 2.78 -4.55
C VAL A 80 -0.65 2.10 -4.24
N PRO A 81 0.42 2.81 -3.82
CA PRO A 81 1.68 2.16 -3.48
C PRO A 81 1.61 1.28 -2.23
N ILE A 82 2.61 0.42 -2.03
CA ILE A 82 2.70 -0.48 -0.85
C ILE A 82 2.65 0.26 0.50
N THR A 83 3.07 1.52 0.52
CA THR A 83 2.98 2.40 1.69
C THR A 83 1.53 2.69 2.09
N GLY A 84 0.62 2.79 1.11
CA GLY A 84 -0.81 2.96 1.34
C GLY A 84 -1.46 1.72 1.97
N PHE A 85 -1.03 0.54 1.53
CA PHE A 85 -1.43 -0.71 2.16
C PHE A 85 -0.92 -0.81 3.61
N ALA A 86 0.32 -0.38 3.88
CA ALA A 86 0.83 -0.34 5.25
C ALA A 86 0.01 0.60 6.16
N ASN A 87 -0.35 1.79 5.66
CA ASN A 87 -1.21 2.73 6.39
C ASN A 87 -2.60 2.15 6.66
N SER A 88 -3.24 1.52 5.66
CA SER A 88 -4.56 0.90 5.83
C SER A 88 -4.56 -0.28 6.79
N MET A 89 -3.41 -0.92 7.03
CA MET A 89 -3.26 -1.96 8.05
C MET A 89 -3.01 -1.35 9.43
N VAL A 90 -2.12 -0.36 9.55
CA VAL A 90 -1.69 0.18 10.84
C VAL A 90 -2.77 1.04 11.50
N ALA A 91 -3.50 1.86 10.73
CA ALA A 91 -4.58 2.69 11.27
C ALA A 91 -5.66 1.89 12.03
N PRO A 92 -6.30 0.86 11.45
CA PRO A 92 -7.28 0.05 12.19
C PRO A 92 -6.63 -0.79 13.30
N ALA A 93 -5.37 -1.20 13.16
CA ALA A 93 -4.69 -1.90 14.25
C ALA A 93 -4.55 -1.03 15.50
N MET A 94 -4.37 0.29 15.34
CA MET A 94 -4.33 1.24 16.44
C MET A 94 -5.74 1.54 16.98
N GLU A 95 -6.70 1.79 16.09
CA GLU A 95 -8.08 2.14 16.46
C GLU A 95 -8.78 1.03 17.24
N TYR A 96 -8.68 -0.22 16.75
CA TYR A 96 -9.36 -1.37 17.33
C TYR A 96 -8.52 -2.11 18.39
N ARG A 97 -7.42 -1.52 18.86
CA ARG A 97 -6.60 -2.10 19.94
C ARG A 97 -7.40 -2.30 21.23
N GLY A 98 -8.36 -1.42 21.52
CA GLY A 98 -9.23 -1.51 22.69
C GLY A 98 -10.18 -2.70 22.69
N GLU A 99 -10.50 -3.25 21.51
CA GLU A 99 -11.37 -4.43 21.35
C GLU A 99 -10.63 -5.77 21.53
N GLY A 100 -9.33 -5.72 21.84
CA GLY A 100 -8.47 -6.88 22.05
C GLY A 100 -7.77 -7.37 20.78
N LEU A 101 -6.75 -8.22 20.95
CA LEU A 101 -5.85 -8.61 19.86
C LEU A 101 -6.50 -9.52 18.82
N VAL A 102 -7.41 -10.41 19.25
CA VAL A 102 -8.00 -11.44 18.36
C VAL A 102 -9.27 -10.91 17.68
N LEU A 103 -10.27 -10.52 18.48
CA LEU A 103 -11.58 -10.10 17.98
C LEU A 103 -11.60 -8.65 17.46
N GLY A 104 -10.73 -7.78 17.99
CA GLY A 104 -10.56 -6.40 17.52
C GLY A 104 -9.54 -6.31 16.39
N VAL A 105 -8.26 -6.27 16.77
CA VAL A 105 -7.13 -6.05 15.84
C VAL A 105 -7.09 -7.12 14.74
N GLY A 106 -7.05 -8.39 15.12
CA GLY A 106 -6.93 -9.51 14.18
C GLY A 106 -8.06 -9.57 13.15
N ALA A 107 -9.31 -9.48 13.61
CA ALA A 107 -10.47 -9.49 12.72
C ALA A 107 -10.45 -8.34 11.72
N ARG A 108 -10.13 -7.11 12.16
CA ARG A 108 -10.10 -5.92 11.30
C ARG A 108 -8.96 -5.95 10.30
N LEU A 109 -7.77 -6.39 10.72
CA LEU A 109 -6.65 -6.61 9.80
C LEU A 109 -6.99 -7.66 8.74
N PHE A 110 -7.69 -8.73 9.13
CA PHE A 110 -8.10 -9.78 8.19
C PHE A 110 -9.13 -9.29 7.17
N THR A 111 -10.02 -8.35 7.52
CA THR A 111 -10.94 -7.78 6.51
C THR A 111 -10.24 -7.03 5.38
N ILE A 112 -9.01 -6.54 5.63
CA ILE A 112 -8.20 -5.83 4.63
C ILE A 112 -7.26 -6.80 3.91
N ALA A 113 -6.51 -7.62 4.65
CA ALA A 113 -5.53 -8.55 4.10
C ALA A 113 -6.17 -9.79 3.44
N GLY A 114 -7.31 -10.26 3.97
CA GLY A 114 -8.00 -11.47 3.52
C GLY A 114 -8.33 -11.44 2.03
N PRO A 115 -9.02 -10.41 1.51
CA PRO A 115 -9.28 -10.27 0.07
C PRO A 115 -8.00 -10.29 -0.76
N VAL A 116 -6.95 -9.58 -0.33
CA VAL A 116 -5.66 -9.52 -1.06
C VAL A 116 -5.02 -10.91 -1.16
N LEU A 117 -5.01 -11.67 -0.06
CA LEU A 117 -4.48 -13.03 -0.04
C LEU A 117 -5.29 -13.98 -0.93
N VAL A 118 -6.62 -13.94 -0.84
CA VAL A 118 -7.50 -14.80 -1.63
C VAL A 118 -7.30 -14.55 -3.12
N PHE A 119 -7.39 -13.31 -3.58
CA PHE A 119 -7.19 -12.98 -4.99
C PHE A 119 -5.76 -13.29 -5.44
N GLY A 120 -4.75 -12.97 -4.63
CA GLY A 120 -3.35 -13.26 -4.96
C GLY A 120 -3.09 -14.75 -5.17
N ILE A 121 -3.54 -15.60 -4.25
CA ILE A 121 -3.33 -17.05 -4.32
C ILE A 121 -4.13 -17.68 -5.45
N VAL A 122 -5.42 -17.31 -5.60
CA VAL A 122 -6.28 -17.87 -6.64
C VAL A 122 -5.78 -17.48 -8.03
N THR A 123 -5.38 -16.22 -8.24
CA THR A 123 -4.83 -15.78 -9.53
C THR A 123 -3.48 -16.44 -9.81
N ALA A 124 -2.61 -16.62 -8.81
CA ALA A 124 -1.35 -17.34 -9.00
C ALA A 124 -1.57 -18.81 -9.42
N TRP A 125 -2.52 -19.50 -8.78
CA TRP A 125 -2.92 -20.86 -9.17
C TRP A 125 -3.49 -20.92 -10.58
N ALA A 126 -4.40 -20.01 -10.92
CA ALA A 126 -4.99 -19.94 -12.26
C ALA A 126 -3.92 -19.69 -13.34
N ALA A 127 -2.99 -18.77 -13.10
CA ALA A 127 -1.86 -18.50 -14.00
C ALA A 127 -0.95 -19.73 -14.15
N ALA A 128 -0.65 -20.44 -13.06
CA ALA A 128 0.14 -21.66 -13.08
C ALA A 128 -0.55 -22.79 -13.87
N LEU A 129 -1.87 -22.97 -13.72
CA LEU A 129 -2.65 -23.93 -14.48
C LEU A 129 -2.64 -23.61 -15.98
N LEU A 130 -2.90 -22.35 -16.35
CA LEU A 130 -2.84 -21.93 -17.75
C LEU A 130 -1.45 -22.19 -18.34
N TYR A 131 -0.39 -21.82 -17.62
CA TYR A 131 0.97 -22.09 -18.06
C TYR A 131 1.27 -23.58 -18.25
N TYR A 132 0.73 -24.45 -17.39
CA TYR A 132 0.88 -25.91 -17.51
C TYR A 132 0.18 -26.48 -18.75
N PHE A 133 -0.97 -25.95 -19.15
CA PHE A 133 -1.73 -26.45 -20.32
C PHE A 133 -1.25 -25.89 -21.67
N PHE A 134 -0.63 -24.70 -21.69
CA PHE A 134 -0.14 -24.05 -22.90
C PHE A 134 1.37 -24.24 -23.14
N ARG A 135 2.05 -25.03 -22.30
CA ARG A 135 3.44 -25.45 -22.46
C ARG A 135 3.50 -26.94 -22.77
#